data_AF-A0A3B9SIQ1-F1
#
_entry.id   AF-A0A3B9SIQ1-F1
#
_cell.length_a   1.000
_cell.length_b   1.000
_cell.length_c   1.000
_cell.angle_alpha   90.00
_cell.angle_beta   90.00
_cell.angle_gamma   90.00
#
_symmetry.space_group_name_H-M   'P 1'
#
loop_
_entity.id
_entity.type
_entity.pdbx_description
1 polymer ?
#
loop_
_entity_poly.entity_id
_entity_poly.type
_entity_poly.pdbx_seq_one_letter_code
_entity_poly.pdbx_strand_id
1 'polypeptide(L)' 'MELDAHREAKTTLEGFFAGATLHPNASLIKGVICGYRVEEITNALTQQVRYLDKLVDELAKGRPLAKILRSAAP' A
#
# COMPACT_ATOMS: atom_id res chain seq x y z
N MET A 1 7.78 0.91 -18.30
CA MET A 1 7.67 0.96 -16.82
C MET A 1 6.55 0.01 -16.43
N GLU A 2 6.72 -0.89 -15.46
CA GLU A 2 5.77 -1.99 -15.15
C GLU A 2 4.34 -1.50 -14.82
N LEU A 3 4.22 -0.34 -14.15
CA LEU A 3 2.94 0.33 -13.88
C LEU A 3 2.18 0.76 -15.14
N ASP A 4 2.88 1.23 -16.18
CA ASP A 4 2.24 1.62 -17.44
C ASP A 4 1.62 0.40 -18.13
N ALA A 5 2.28 -0.76 -18.07
CA ALA A 5 1.75 -2.00 -18.64
C ALA A 5 0.45 -2.43 -17.96
N HIS A 6 0.37 -2.33 -16.62
CA HIS A 6 -0.87 -2.59 -15.89
C HIS A 6 -1.98 -1.58 -16.24
N ARG A 7 -1.63 -0.30 -16.46
CA ARG A 7 -2.58 0.74 -16.87
C ARG A 7 -3.16 0.46 -18.26
N GLU A 8 -2.30 0.11 -19.23
CA GLU A 8 -2.71 -0.24 -20.59
C GLU A 8 -3.54 -1.52 -20.65
N ALA A 9 -3.13 -2.54 -19.89
CA ALA A 9 -3.85 -3.81 -19.78
C ALA A 9 -5.13 -3.73 -18.94
N LYS A 10 -5.41 -2.58 -18.31
CA LYS A 10 -6.54 -2.39 -17.38
C LYS A 10 -6.59 -3.48 -16.31
N THR A 11 -5.43 -3.82 -15.75
CA THR A 11 -5.32 -4.87 -14.75
C THR A 11 -6.17 -4.54 -13.53
N THR A 12 -6.90 -5.53 -13.01
CA THR A 12 -7.64 -5.39 -11.76
C THR A 12 -6.68 -5.26 -10.58
N LEU A 13 -7.12 -4.69 -9.46
CA LEU A 13 -6.31 -4.65 -8.24
C LEU A 13 -5.93 -6.06 -7.77
N GLU A 14 -6.84 -7.02 -7.91
CA GLU A 14 -6.57 -8.43 -7.63
C GLU A 14 -5.42 -8.97 -8.50
N GLY A 15 -5.47 -8.75 -9.81
CA GLY A 15 -4.42 -9.19 -10.73
C GLY A 15 -3.08 -8.48 -10.48
N PHE A 16 -3.12 -7.20 -10.12
CA PHE A 16 -1.93 -6.43 -9.76
C PHE A 16 -1.27 -6.98 -8.50
N PHE A 17 -2.03 -7.17 -7.43
CA PHE A 17 -1.49 -7.68 -6.16
C PHE A 17 -1.14 -9.17 -6.19
N ALA A 18 -1.75 -9.96 -7.07
CA ALA A 18 -1.35 -11.36 -7.29
C ALA A 18 0.06 -11.49 -7.88
N GLY A 19 0.49 -10.52 -8.70
CA GLY A 19 1.84 -10.47 -9.27
C GLY A 19 2.84 -9.66 -8.44
N ALA A 20 2.36 -8.86 -7.48
CA ALA A 20 3.20 -7.96 -6.71
C ALA A 20 3.91 -8.68 -5.55
N THR A 21 5.21 -8.40 -5.39
CA THR A 21 5.93 -8.75 -4.16
C THR A 21 5.80 -7.60 -3.16
N LEU A 22 5.13 -7.85 -2.04
CA LEU A 22 5.03 -6.85 -0.97
C LEU A 22 6.35 -6.72 -0.21
N HIS A 23 6.66 -5.50 0.18
CA HIS A 23 7.81 -5.23 1.05
C HIS A 23 7.61 -5.93 2.42
N PRO A 24 8.67 -6.49 3.06
CA PRO A 24 8.56 -7.17 4.36
C PRO A 24 7.92 -6.31 5.46
N ASN A 25 8.14 -4.99 5.40
CA ASN A 25 7.58 -4.03 6.34
C ASN A 25 6.11 -3.63 6.04
N ALA A 26 5.45 -4.19 5.02
CA ALA A 26 4.08 -3.81 4.67
C ALA A 26 3.09 -4.02 5.83
N SER A 27 3.30 -5.04 6.66
CA SER A 27 2.52 -5.30 7.88
C SER A 27 2.66 -4.22 8.95
N LEU A 28 3.68 -3.35 8.85
CA LEU A 28 3.86 -2.19 9.72
C LEU A 28 3.03 -0.97 9.28
N ILE A 29 2.33 -1.06 8.16
CA ILE A 29 1.39 -0.03 7.71
C ILE A 29 0.10 -0.19 8.52
N LYS A 30 -0.04 0.64 9.55
CA LYS A 30 -1.17 0.61 10.50
C LYS A 30 -1.90 1.96 10.56
N GLY A 31 -3.05 1.96 11.22
CA GLY A 31 -3.86 3.14 11.49
C GLY A 31 -5.11 3.21 10.64
N VAL A 32 -5.72 4.40 10.61
CA VAL A 32 -6.98 4.63 9.89
C VAL A 32 -6.73 5.24 8.51
N ILE A 33 -7.42 4.72 7.50
CA ILE A 33 -7.49 5.27 6.14
C ILE A 33 -8.89 5.02 5.56
N CYS A 34 -9.48 6.03 4.92
CA CYS A 34 -10.83 5.96 4.35
C CYS A 34 -11.91 5.45 5.33
N GLY A 35 -11.75 5.69 6.64
CA GLY A 35 -12.69 5.24 7.69
C GLY A 35 -12.44 3.82 8.23
N TYR A 36 -11.47 3.08 7.69
CA TYR A 36 -11.14 1.72 8.12
C TYR A 36 -9.81 1.66 8.87
N ARG A 37 -9.73 0.79 9.88
CA ARG A 37 -8.47 0.43 10.56
C ARG A 37 -7.77 -0.67 9.77
N VAL A 38 -6.60 -0.38 9.20
CA VAL A 38 -5.92 -1.27 8.24
C VAL A 38 -5.58 -2.64 8.86
N GLU A 39 -5.10 -2.64 10.10
CA GLU A 39 -4.72 -3.85 10.82
C GLU A 39 -5.91 -4.76 11.21
N GLU A 40 -7.15 -4.27 11.14
CA GLU A 40 -8.36 -5.03 11.45
C GLU A 40 -9.03 -5.61 10.18
N ILE A 41 -8.54 -5.26 8.98
CA ILE A 41 -9.10 -5.74 7.72
C ILE A 41 -8.72 -7.21 7.52
N THR A 42 -9.72 -8.09 7.45
CA THR A 42 -9.53 -9.54 7.28
C THR A 42 -9.44 -9.98 5.81
N ASN A 43 -10.03 -9.22 4.89
CA ASN A 43 -9.92 -9.50 3.46
C ASN A 43 -8.53 -9.05 2.95
N ALA A 44 -7.69 -10.01 2.54
CA ALA A 44 -6.31 -9.77 2.15
C ALA A 44 -6.18 -8.71 1.04
N LEU A 45 -6.95 -8.83 -0.05
CA LEU A 45 -6.92 -7.87 -1.15
C LEU A 45 -7.29 -6.45 -0.67
N THR A 46 -8.34 -6.35 0.14
CA THR A 46 -8.78 -5.05 0.69
C THR A 46 -7.69 -4.45 1.57
N GLN A 47 -7.02 -5.25 2.39
CA GLN A 47 -5.92 -4.79 3.24
C GLN A 47 -4.74 -4.28 2.39
N GLN A 48 -4.37 -5.01 1.34
CA GLN A 48 -3.31 -4.62 0.41
C GLN A 48 -3.62 -3.31 -0.32
N VAL A 49 -4.86 -3.12 -0.76
CA VAL A 49 -5.32 -1.86 -1.36
C VAL A 49 -5.24 -0.72 -0.34
N ARG A 50 -5.63 -0.96 0.92
CA ARG A 50 -5.51 0.08 1.97
C ARG A 50 -4.07 0.38 2.37
N TYR A 51 -3.14 -0.56 2.23
CA TYR A 51 -1.71 -0.25 2.34
C TYR A 51 -1.29 0.78 1.29
N LEU A 52 -1.66 0.56 0.02
CA LEU A 52 -1.37 1.50 -1.06
C LEU A 52 -1.97 2.89 -0.79
N ASP A 53 -3.26 2.96 -0.47
CA ASP A 53 -3.95 4.22 -0.18
C ASP A 53 -3.26 4.99 0.96
N LYS A 54 -2.84 4.28 2.01
CA LYS A 54 -2.17 4.89 3.16
C LYS A 54 -0.81 5.49 2.79
N LEU A 55 -0.04 4.80 1.96
CA LEU A 55 1.26 5.28 1.50
C LEU A 55 1.11 6.54 0.63
N VAL A 56 0.11 6.56 -0.27
CA VAL A 56 -0.20 7.72 -1.11
C VAL A 56 -0.69 8.90 -0.26
N ASP A 57 -1.57 8.66 0.72
CA ASP A 57 -2.05 9.68 1.66
C ASP A 57 -0.91 10.31 2.47
N GLU A 58 0.00 9.49 3.00
CA GLU A 58 1.16 9.99 3.76
C GLU A 58 2.13 10.78 2.89
N LEU A 59 2.35 10.34 1.65
CA LEU A 59 3.16 11.07 0.68
C LEU A 59 2.53 12.42 0.33
N ALA A 60 1.23 12.45 0.05
CA ALA A 60 0.48 13.67 -0.25
C ALA A 60 0.49 14.67 0.92
N LYS A 61 0.54 14.17 2.16
CA LYS A 61 0.67 14.97 3.39
C LYS A 61 2.11 15.46 3.66
N GLY A 62 3.06 15.17 2.78
CA GLY A 62 4.45 15.62 2.91
C GLY A 62 5.23 14.89 4.01
N ARG A 63 4.83 13.66 4.37
CA ARG A 63 5.55 12.88 5.37
C ARG A 63 6.92 12.47 4.83
N PRO A 64 7.99 12.49 5.64
CA PRO A 64 9.32 12.08 5.19
C PRO A 64 9.33 10.63 4.67
N LEU A 65 10.00 10.38 3.54
CA LEU A 65 10.04 9.06 2.90
C LEU A 65 10.56 7.96 3.84
N ALA A 66 11.55 8.27 4.69
CA ALA A 66 12.05 7.34 5.71
C ALA A 66 10.95 6.85 6.67
N LYS A 67 9.98 7.71 7.00
CA LYS A 67 8.81 7.33 7.80
C LYS A 67 7.81 6.53 6.98
N ILE A 68 7.61 6.89 5.70
CA ILE A 68 6.70 6.18 4.77
C ILE A 68 7.16 4.73 4.56
N LEU A 69 8.45 4.51 4.30
CA LEU A 69 9.05 3.19 4.06
C LEU A 69 9.10 2.29 5.30
N ARG A 70 8.73 2.82 6.49
CA ARG A 70 8.77 2.10 7.76
C ARG A 70 10.15 1.52 8.07
N SER A 71 11.20 2.12 7.51
CA SER A 71 12.57 1.80 7.89
C SER A 71 12.75 2.27 9.33
N ALA A 72 13.28 1.42 10.21
CA ALA A 72 13.82 1.91 11.45
C ALA A 72 14.85 2.98 11.08
N ALA A 73 14.74 4.17 11.68
CA ALA A 73 15.94 5.00 11.76
C ALA A 73 16.99 4.16 12.52
N PRO A 74 18.26 4.15 12.09
CA PRO A 74 19.31 3.74 13.00
C PRO A 74 19.24 4.55 14.30
#